data_AF-A0A7W1DGY5-F1
#
_entry.id   AF-A0A7W1DGY5-F1
#
_cell.length_a   1.000
_cell.length_b   1.000
_cell.length_c   1.000
_cell.angle_alpha   90.00
_cell.angle_beta   90.00
_cell.angle_gamma   90.00
#
_symmetry.space_group_name_H-M   'P 1'
#
loop_
_entity.id
_entity.type
_entity.pdbx_description
1 polymer ?
#
loop_
_entity_poly.entity_id
_entity_poly.type
_entity_poly.pdbx_seq_one_letter_code
_entity_poly.pdbx_strand_id
1 'polypeptide(L)'
;MIVQTHVARRPLINPLEIIRQARAETVTDEDGHVVTLELLSGLAQTELQDFADQVPCRVPPEITELLRACSGFYGTVELVDFTGRDLMFEFEPACPHGLPIAGDGYGNFWVVDLHPNTARWGPIYFACHDAPVILYQADSLEQFLDELFRMFEPPHQSLIDDVHEDRLAHVWQTNPGVLSYEQCLRSAAPVLTAFARELDESFQIIDLRCAKPGDGFSWGRYGPKTQIKRFRTHAVFAYQKPKSILSRLLGRAN
;
A
#
# COMPACT_ATOMS: atom_id res chain seq x y z
N MET A 1 -18.23 8.87 -29.08
CA MET A 1 -18.08 7.42 -29.32
C MET A 1 -16.64 7.06 -28.97
N ILE A 2 -16.40 6.74 -27.70
CA ILE A 2 -15.06 6.42 -27.19
C ILE A 2 -14.87 4.93 -27.41
N VAL A 3 -13.89 4.58 -28.24
CA VAL A 3 -13.51 3.20 -28.49
C VAL A 3 -12.87 2.69 -27.19
N GLN A 4 -13.60 1.85 -26.46
CA GLN A 4 -13.02 1.00 -25.43
C GLN A 4 -12.11 0.00 -26.13
N THR A 5 -10.83 0.32 -26.24
CA THR A 5 -9.80 -0.67 -26.48
C THR A 5 -9.75 -1.58 -25.25
N HIS A 6 -10.43 -2.73 -25.35
CA HIS A 6 -10.17 -3.87 -24.48
C HIS A 6 -8.69 -4.23 -24.65
N VAL A 7 -7.85 -3.75 -23.73
CA VAL A 7 -6.52 -4.31 -23.53
C VAL A 7 -6.76 -5.77 -23.16
N ALA A 8 -6.39 -6.68 -24.06
CA ALA A 8 -6.41 -8.10 -23.81
C ALA A 8 -5.65 -8.34 -22.50
N ARG A 9 -6.29 -9.00 -21.51
CA ARG A 9 -5.60 -9.42 -20.30
C ARG A 9 -4.39 -10.26 -20.74
N ARG A 10 -3.18 -9.74 -20.53
CA ARG A 10 -1.96 -10.57 -20.57
C ARG A 10 -2.22 -11.78 -19.65
N PRO A 11 -1.76 -12.99 -20.00
CA PRO A 11 -1.81 -14.11 -19.07
C PRO A 11 -1.19 -13.66 -17.75
N LEU A 12 -1.74 -14.08 -16.60
CA LEU A 12 -1.17 -13.76 -15.29
C LEU A 12 0.25 -14.31 -15.25
N ILE A 13 1.22 -13.44 -15.49
CA ILE A 13 2.65 -13.73 -15.36
C ILE A 13 2.90 -13.78 -13.85
N ASN A 14 3.53 -14.85 -13.35
CA ASN A 14 3.87 -14.91 -11.93
C ASN A 14 4.94 -13.83 -11.61
N PRO A 15 5.08 -13.39 -10.34
CA PRO A 15 6.02 -12.33 -9.98
C PRO A 15 7.48 -12.59 -10.43
N LEU A 16 7.93 -13.84 -10.34
CA LEU A 16 9.28 -14.23 -10.72
C LEU A 16 9.53 -14.05 -12.22
N GLU A 17 8.56 -14.38 -13.06
CA GLU A 17 8.69 -14.26 -14.51
C GLU A 17 8.67 -12.80 -14.95
N ILE A 18 7.93 -11.91 -14.27
CA ILE A 18 8.01 -10.45 -14.49
C ILE A 18 9.46 -9.97 -14.27
N ILE A 19 10.09 -10.37 -13.16
CA ILE A 19 11.49 -10.00 -12.85
C ILE A 19 12.46 -10.59 -13.89
N ARG A 20 12.26 -11.84 -14.31
CA ARG A 20 13.10 -12.46 -15.34
C ARG A 20 13.00 -11.74 -16.67
N GLN A 21 11.80 -11.33 -17.07
CA GLN A 21 11.57 -10.55 -18.27
C GLN A 21 12.28 -9.20 -18.20
N ALA A 22 12.09 -8.46 -17.09
CA ALA A 22 12.74 -7.16 -16.88
C ALA A 22 14.27 -7.24 -16.89
N ARG A 23 14.86 -8.37 -16.46
CA ARG A 23 16.32 -8.61 -16.56
C ARG A 23 16.80 -8.97 -17.96
N ALA A 24 15.97 -9.64 -18.74
CA ALA A 24 16.32 -10.04 -20.10
C ALA A 24 16.25 -8.84 -21.06
N GLU A 25 15.37 -7.89 -20.76
CA GLU A 25 15.23 -6.63 -21.46
C GLU A 25 16.28 -5.64 -20.95
N THR A 26 16.92 -4.90 -21.86
CA THR A 26 17.73 -3.74 -21.46
C THR A 26 16.77 -2.59 -21.18
N VAL A 27 16.44 -2.41 -19.91
CA VAL A 27 15.58 -1.31 -19.45
C VAL A 27 16.41 -0.03 -19.29
N THR A 28 15.80 1.12 -19.55
CA THR A 28 16.45 2.43 -19.44
C THR A 28 15.61 3.38 -18.60
N ASP A 29 16.25 4.22 -17.79
CA ASP A 29 15.54 5.31 -17.08
C ASP A 29 15.11 6.43 -18.05
N GLU A 30 14.43 7.44 -17.50
CA GLU A 30 13.92 8.60 -18.25
C GLU A 30 15.02 9.44 -18.91
N ASP A 31 16.25 9.37 -18.37
CA ASP A 31 17.44 10.05 -18.89
C ASP A 31 18.16 9.20 -19.96
N GLY A 32 17.69 7.98 -20.21
CA GLY A 32 18.27 7.04 -21.18
C GLY A 32 19.47 6.25 -20.64
N HIS A 33 19.73 6.26 -19.34
CA HIS A 33 20.75 5.40 -18.75
C HIS A 33 20.23 3.97 -18.62
N VAL A 34 21.11 3.00 -18.91
CA VAL A 34 20.79 1.59 -18.74
C VAL A 34 20.70 1.27 -17.26
N VAL A 35 19.56 0.70 -16.86
CA VAL A 35 19.31 0.24 -15.51
C VAL A 35 19.66 -1.24 -15.39
N THR A 36 20.42 -1.60 -14.37
CA THR A 36 20.79 -2.98 -14.09
C THR A 36 20.15 -3.43 -12.79
N LEU A 37 19.36 -4.50 -12.85
CA LEU A 37 18.75 -5.10 -11.66
C LEU A 37 19.76 -6.01 -10.95
N GLU A 38 20.08 -5.66 -9.71
CA GLU A 38 20.94 -6.46 -8.84
C GLU A 38 20.08 -7.31 -7.91
N LEU A 39 19.90 -8.59 -8.25
CA LEU A 39 19.07 -9.50 -7.46
C LEU A 39 19.76 -9.89 -6.15
N LEU A 40 18.98 -9.85 -5.07
CA LEU A 40 19.36 -10.45 -3.79
C LEU A 40 19.30 -11.98 -3.88
N SER A 41 20.07 -12.65 -3.03
CA SER A 41 20.08 -14.12 -2.99
C SER A 41 18.70 -14.66 -2.59
N GLY A 42 18.31 -15.78 -3.18
CA GLY A 42 17.12 -16.52 -2.76
C GLY A 42 17.28 -17.13 -1.36
N LEU A 43 16.16 -17.38 -0.70
CA LEU A 43 16.09 -17.96 0.63
C LEU A 43 16.31 -19.48 0.61
N ALA A 44 17.05 -19.98 1.59
CA ALA A 44 17.14 -21.40 1.89
C ALA A 44 15.81 -21.96 2.44
N GLN A 45 15.67 -23.29 2.45
CA GLN A 45 14.43 -23.94 2.90
C GLN A 45 14.06 -23.62 4.36
N THR A 46 15.05 -23.44 5.24
CA THR A 46 14.83 -23.02 6.63
C THR A 46 14.34 -21.58 6.70
N GLU A 47 14.93 -20.67 5.93
CA GLU A 47 14.54 -19.26 5.91
C GLU A 47 13.14 -19.05 5.31
N LEU A 48 12.75 -19.89 4.33
CA LEU A 48 11.39 -19.92 3.80
C LEU A 48 10.38 -20.37 4.86
N GLN A 49 10.75 -21.34 5.70
CA GLN A 49 9.90 -21.78 6.81
C GLN A 49 9.78 -20.67 7.86
N ASP A 50 10.90 -20.06 8.25
CA ASP A 50 10.92 -18.95 9.20
C ASP A 50 10.06 -17.77 8.72
N PHE A 51 10.15 -17.44 7.42
CA PHE A 51 9.30 -16.41 6.81
C PHE A 51 7.81 -16.81 6.87
N ALA A 52 7.47 -18.05 6.51
CA ALA A 52 6.11 -18.54 6.55
C ALA A 52 5.51 -18.52 7.96
N ASP A 53 6.33 -18.73 8.99
CA ASP A 53 5.92 -18.70 10.39
C ASP A 53 5.72 -17.25 10.93
N GLN A 54 6.29 -16.25 10.26
CA GLN A 54 6.21 -14.83 10.66
C GLN A 54 4.98 -14.11 10.08
N VAL A 55 4.50 -14.52 8.91
CA VAL A 55 3.35 -13.88 8.26
C VAL A 55 2.02 -14.42 8.80
N PRO A 56 0.94 -13.61 8.86
CA PRO A 56 -0.34 -14.04 9.45
C PRO A 56 -1.13 -15.02 8.57
N CYS A 57 -0.65 -15.31 7.36
CA CYS A 57 -1.39 -15.98 6.30
C CYS A 57 -0.54 -17.07 5.66
N ARG A 58 -1.16 -17.93 4.86
CA ARG A 58 -0.41 -18.92 4.10
C ARG A 58 0.39 -18.19 3.01
N VAL A 59 1.70 -18.45 2.94
CA VAL A 59 2.52 -17.96 1.82
C VAL A 59 2.05 -18.60 0.51
N PRO A 60 1.66 -17.82 -0.50
CA PRO A 60 1.25 -18.36 -1.80
C PRO A 60 2.42 -19.10 -2.49
N PRO A 61 2.16 -20.17 -3.27
CA PRO A 61 3.21 -20.92 -3.97
C PRO A 61 4.09 -20.05 -4.86
N GLU A 62 3.50 -19.09 -5.57
CA GLU A 62 4.18 -18.13 -6.44
C GLU A 62 5.16 -17.23 -5.67
N ILE A 63 4.81 -16.87 -4.44
CA ILE A 63 5.70 -16.11 -3.54
C ILE A 63 6.82 -17.01 -3.02
N THR A 64 6.52 -18.27 -2.71
CA THR A 64 7.55 -19.24 -2.30
C THR A 64 8.55 -19.49 -3.43
N GLU A 65 8.07 -19.58 -4.67
CA GLU A 65 8.90 -19.70 -5.87
C GLU A 65 9.79 -18.47 -6.06
N LEU A 66 9.20 -17.27 -5.95
CA LEU A 66 9.91 -16.00 -5.99
C LEU A 66 11.02 -15.94 -4.94
N LEU A 67 10.70 -16.14 -3.67
CA LEU A 67 11.65 -16.04 -2.56
C LEU A 67 12.77 -17.08 -2.64
N ARG A 68 12.52 -18.25 -3.22
CA ARG A 68 13.57 -19.25 -3.48
C ARG A 68 14.55 -18.77 -4.56
N ALA A 69 14.08 -17.98 -5.52
CA ALA A 69 14.91 -17.46 -6.61
C ALA A 69 15.64 -16.16 -6.22
N CYS A 70 14.96 -15.22 -5.59
CA CYS A 70 15.53 -13.97 -5.06
C CYS A 70 14.64 -13.42 -3.93
N SER A 71 15.25 -12.91 -2.85
CA SER A 71 14.50 -12.23 -1.79
C SER A 71 14.09 -10.80 -2.14
N GLY A 72 14.67 -10.21 -3.19
CA GLY A 72 14.49 -8.81 -3.56
C GLY A 72 15.52 -8.37 -4.59
N PHE A 73 15.65 -7.06 -4.81
CA PHE A 73 16.63 -6.48 -5.73
C PHE A 73 16.83 -4.97 -5.52
N TYR A 74 17.96 -4.48 -6.06
CA TYR A 74 18.25 -3.06 -6.26
C TYR A 74 18.08 -2.64 -7.72
N GLY A 75 18.06 -1.32 -7.95
CA GLY A 75 18.10 -0.71 -9.28
C GLY A 75 16.77 -0.21 -9.81
N THR A 76 15.73 -0.07 -8.97
CA THR A 76 14.46 0.55 -9.37
C THR A 76 14.13 1.73 -8.47
N VAL A 77 13.50 1.43 -7.32
CA VAL A 77 13.53 2.27 -6.12
C VAL A 77 14.77 1.91 -5.29
N GLU A 78 14.94 2.55 -4.12
CA GLU A 78 16.10 2.31 -3.23
C GLU A 78 16.29 0.83 -2.90
N LEU A 79 15.21 0.13 -2.54
CA LEU A 79 15.26 -1.31 -2.27
C LEU A 79 13.88 -1.94 -2.49
N VAL A 80 13.86 -3.09 -3.16
CA VAL A 80 12.76 -4.05 -3.12
C VAL A 80 13.21 -5.26 -2.27
N ASP A 81 12.48 -5.55 -1.20
CA ASP A 81 12.72 -6.70 -0.30
C ASP A 81 11.39 -7.39 0.00
N PHE A 82 11.13 -8.52 -0.65
CA PHE A 82 9.88 -9.28 -0.50
C PHE A 82 9.73 -9.96 0.87
N THR A 83 10.77 -9.94 1.70
CA THR A 83 10.75 -10.47 3.06
C THR A 83 10.46 -9.39 4.11
N GLY A 84 10.62 -8.11 3.75
CA GLY A 84 10.48 -6.95 4.62
C GLY A 84 11.46 -6.90 5.79
N ARG A 85 12.53 -7.71 5.78
CA ARG A 85 13.51 -7.80 6.88
C ARG A 85 14.42 -6.59 6.93
N ASP A 86 14.72 -6.01 5.77
CA ASP A 86 15.63 -4.88 5.64
C ASP A 86 14.89 -3.53 5.58
N LEU A 87 13.57 -3.53 5.82
CA LEU A 87 12.70 -2.35 5.77
C LEU A 87 12.05 -2.10 7.14
N MET A 88 12.36 -0.96 7.75
CA MET A 88 11.82 -0.58 9.07
C MET A 88 10.50 0.20 8.93
N PHE A 89 9.38 -0.50 8.87
CA PHE A 89 8.04 0.09 8.84
C PHE A 89 7.21 -0.31 10.06
N GLU A 90 6.65 0.67 10.76
CA GLU A 90 5.74 0.44 11.89
C GLU A 90 4.50 1.31 11.78
N PHE A 91 3.36 0.71 11.42
CA PHE A 91 2.07 1.42 11.41
C PHE A 91 0.88 0.49 11.67
N GLU A 92 0.96 -0.25 12.78
CA GLU A 92 -0.05 -1.23 13.22
C GLU A 92 -1.51 -0.73 13.15
N PRO A 93 -1.85 0.53 13.51
CA PRO A 93 -3.25 0.97 13.50
C PRO A 93 -3.93 0.95 12.13
N ALA A 94 -3.16 1.09 11.04
CA ALA A 94 -3.67 1.00 9.66
C ALA A 94 -3.32 -0.35 9.01
N CYS A 95 -2.12 -0.86 9.28
CA CYS A 95 -1.61 -2.11 8.69
C CYS A 95 -1.14 -3.06 9.81
N PRO A 96 -2.06 -3.75 10.52
CA PRO A 96 -1.71 -4.61 11.65
C PRO A 96 -0.73 -5.74 11.29
N HIS A 97 -0.75 -6.17 10.04
CA HIS A 97 0.18 -7.16 9.49
C HIS A 97 0.78 -6.64 8.17
N GLY A 98 1.11 -5.35 8.12
CA GLY A 98 1.79 -4.77 6.97
C GLY A 98 3.16 -5.40 6.77
N LEU A 99 3.43 -5.89 5.56
CA LEU A 99 4.75 -6.33 5.13
C LEU A 99 5.34 -5.27 4.19
N PRO A 100 6.31 -4.45 4.61
CA PRO A 100 6.99 -3.55 3.69
C PRO A 100 7.75 -4.38 2.66
N ILE A 101 7.52 -4.13 1.37
CA ILE A 101 8.15 -4.86 0.26
C ILE A 101 9.06 -3.99 -0.59
N ALA A 102 8.96 -2.67 -0.46
CA ALA A 102 9.88 -1.74 -1.10
C ALA A 102 9.97 -0.44 -0.30
N GLY A 103 11.08 0.27 -0.45
CA GLY A 103 11.31 1.59 0.12
C GLY A 103 11.94 2.55 -0.88
N ASP A 104 11.70 3.84 -0.69
CA ASP A 104 12.24 4.90 -1.55
C ASP A 104 13.54 5.55 -1.01
N GLY A 105 14.04 5.09 0.15
CA GLY A 105 15.23 5.63 0.80
C GLY A 105 15.00 6.88 1.65
N TYR A 106 13.79 7.44 1.64
CA TYR A 106 13.40 8.63 2.39
C TYR A 106 12.41 8.33 3.53
N GLY A 107 12.28 7.06 3.90
CA GLY A 107 11.38 6.61 4.96
C GLY A 107 9.93 6.42 4.49
N ASN A 108 9.69 6.33 3.18
CA ASN A 108 8.41 5.93 2.62
C ASN A 108 8.49 4.49 2.08
N PHE A 109 7.37 3.78 2.16
CA PHE A 109 7.35 2.34 1.90
C PHE A 109 6.14 1.91 1.07
N TRP A 110 6.33 0.90 0.24
CA TRP A 110 5.22 0.10 -0.30
C TRP A 110 5.02 -1.11 0.59
N VAL A 111 3.79 -1.28 1.08
CA VAL A 111 3.44 -2.22 2.13
C VAL A 111 2.31 -3.12 1.65
N VAL A 112 2.56 -4.43 1.60
CA VAL A 112 1.53 -5.43 1.38
C VAL A 112 0.69 -5.56 2.64
N ASP A 113 -0.63 -5.48 2.48
CA ASP A 113 -1.57 -5.64 3.58
C ASP A 113 -1.97 -7.10 3.76
N LEU A 114 -1.31 -7.79 4.69
CA LEU A 114 -1.57 -9.20 4.95
C LEU A 114 -2.76 -9.39 5.90
N HIS A 115 -3.51 -10.46 5.69
CA HIS A 115 -4.69 -10.78 6.48
C HIS A 115 -4.68 -12.24 6.95
N PRO A 116 -5.03 -12.50 8.22
CA PRO A 116 -5.17 -13.87 8.69
C PRO A 116 -6.17 -14.66 7.85
N ASN A 117 -5.87 -15.96 7.65
CA ASN A 117 -6.73 -16.91 6.93
C ASN A 117 -6.98 -16.57 5.44
N THR A 118 -6.15 -15.74 4.80
CA THR A 118 -6.17 -15.58 3.34
C THR A 118 -5.19 -16.53 2.66
N ALA A 119 -5.52 -16.93 1.43
CA ALA A 119 -4.65 -17.73 0.56
C ALA A 119 -3.88 -16.88 -0.46
N ARG A 120 -4.14 -15.56 -0.47
CA ARG A 120 -3.48 -14.58 -1.34
C ARG A 120 -3.06 -13.40 -0.49
N TRP A 121 -1.96 -12.78 -0.88
CA TRP A 121 -1.55 -11.50 -0.34
C TRP A 121 -2.57 -10.43 -0.71
N GLY A 122 -2.75 -9.47 0.20
CA GLY A 122 -3.70 -8.38 0.02
C GLY A 122 -3.13 -7.26 -0.86
N PRO A 123 -3.86 -6.12 -0.91
CA PRO A 123 -3.43 -4.97 -1.69
C PRO A 123 -2.12 -4.37 -1.16
N ILE A 124 -1.47 -3.59 -2.01
CA ILE A 124 -0.26 -2.84 -1.68
C ILE A 124 -0.64 -1.38 -1.50
N TYR A 125 -0.16 -0.81 -0.40
CA TYR A 125 -0.30 0.61 -0.08
C TYR A 125 1.04 1.30 -0.12
N PHE A 126 1.10 2.51 -0.67
CA PHE A 126 2.21 3.43 -0.43
C PHE A 126 1.96 4.19 0.87
N ALA A 127 2.90 4.10 1.80
CA ALA A 127 2.88 4.78 3.08
C ALA A 127 3.97 5.85 3.10
N CYS A 128 3.55 7.11 3.06
CA CYS A 128 4.45 8.25 3.14
C CYS A 128 4.48 8.80 4.57
N HIS A 129 5.67 9.11 5.05
CA HIS A 129 5.92 9.70 6.36
C HIS A 129 5.90 11.24 6.33
N ASP A 130 6.51 11.86 5.30
CA ASP A 130 6.73 13.32 5.25
C ASP A 130 5.44 14.10 5.01
N ALA A 131 4.66 13.65 4.04
CA ALA A 131 3.25 13.97 3.94
C ALA A 131 2.50 12.75 4.47
N PRO A 132 2.10 12.72 5.76
CA PRO A 132 1.64 11.51 6.43
C PRO A 132 0.31 11.01 5.85
N VAL A 133 0.40 10.23 4.77
CA VAL A 133 -0.69 9.66 3.98
C VAL A 133 -0.49 8.16 3.75
N ILE A 134 -1.60 7.46 3.54
CA ILE A 134 -1.65 6.10 2.99
C ILE A 134 -2.38 6.19 1.67
N LEU A 135 -1.76 5.70 0.60
CA LEU A 135 -2.34 5.63 -0.73
C LEU A 135 -2.43 4.18 -1.17
N TYR A 136 -3.55 3.78 -1.75
CA TYR A 136 -3.67 2.50 -2.43
C TYR A 136 -2.81 2.53 -3.70
N GLN A 137 -1.99 1.51 -3.91
CA GLN A 137 -1.10 1.40 -5.06
C GLN A 137 -1.56 0.33 -6.06
N ALA A 138 -1.81 -0.89 -5.59
CA ALA A 138 -2.09 -2.03 -6.45
C ALA A 138 -2.88 -3.14 -5.72
N ASP A 139 -3.58 -3.99 -6.47
CA ASP A 139 -4.31 -5.15 -5.90
C ASP A 139 -3.40 -6.34 -5.57
N SER A 140 -2.20 -6.39 -6.14
CA SER A 140 -1.35 -7.58 -6.14
C SER A 140 0.11 -7.25 -6.42
N LEU A 141 1.02 -8.15 -6.03
CA LEU A 141 2.44 -8.01 -6.28
C LEU A 141 2.78 -7.95 -7.78
N GLU A 142 2.07 -8.73 -8.60
CA GLU A 142 2.25 -8.74 -10.05
C GLU A 142 2.00 -7.35 -10.65
N GLN A 143 0.86 -6.74 -10.33
CA GLN A 143 0.53 -5.38 -10.77
C GLN A 143 1.54 -4.35 -10.27
N PHE A 144 2.00 -4.48 -9.02
CA PHE A 144 3.02 -3.59 -8.48
C PHE A 144 4.34 -3.71 -9.26
N LEU A 145 4.82 -4.93 -9.53
CA LEU A 145 6.06 -5.16 -10.28
C LEU A 145 5.92 -4.71 -11.74
N ASP A 146 4.77 -4.98 -12.38
CA ASP A 146 4.49 -4.51 -13.74
C ASP A 146 4.61 -2.97 -13.81
N GLU A 147 3.96 -2.24 -12.89
CA GLU A 147 4.04 -0.78 -12.84
C GLU A 147 5.44 -0.29 -12.44
N LEU A 148 6.13 -0.99 -11.54
CA LEU A 148 7.51 -0.66 -11.15
C LEU A 148 8.45 -0.72 -12.35
N PHE A 149 8.37 -1.78 -13.16
CA PHE A 149 9.21 -1.88 -14.36
C PHE A 149 8.72 -0.99 -15.50
N ARG A 150 7.43 -0.65 -15.53
CA ARG A 150 6.86 0.28 -16.52
C ARG A 150 7.54 1.66 -16.50
N MET A 151 8.08 2.10 -15.36
CA MET A 151 8.89 3.34 -15.25
C MET A 151 10.10 3.33 -16.20
N PHE A 152 10.62 2.17 -16.55
CA PHE A 152 11.82 2.02 -17.38
C PHE A 152 11.52 1.65 -18.84
N GLU A 153 10.25 1.69 -19.22
CA GLU A 153 9.79 1.46 -20.59
C GLU A 153 9.21 2.76 -21.16
N PRO A 154 9.65 3.23 -22.34
CA PRO A 154 9.00 4.38 -23.00
C PRO A 154 7.47 4.17 -23.11
N PRO A 155 6.65 5.17 -22.73
CA PRO A 155 6.99 6.57 -22.46
C PRO A 155 7.31 6.91 -20.99
N HIS A 156 7.77 5.95 -20.19
CA HIS A 156 8.12 6.07 -18.77
C HIS A 156 6.93 6.43 -17.86
N GLN A 157 5.71 6.11 -18.30
CA GLN A 157 4.50 6.39 -17.54
C GLN A 157 4.14 5.20 -16.65
N SER A 158 4.27 5.40 -15.33
CA SER A 158 3.95 4.40 -14.31
C SER A 158 3.03 4.95 -13.25
N LEU A 159 2.12 4.10 -12.78
CA LEU A 159 1.30 4.41 -11.62
C LEU A 159 2.09 4.44 -10.31
N ILE A 160 3.32 3.89 -10.26
CA ILE A 160 4.20 4.03 -9.09
C ILE A 160 4.59 5.49 -8.93
N ASP A 161 5.10 6.09 -10.00
CA ASP A 161 5.53 7.50 -10.03
C ASP A 161 4.34 8.45 -9.83
N ASP A 162 3.23 8.25 -10.56
CA ASP A 162 2.01 9.05 -10.39
C ASP A 162 1.52 9.07 -8.92
N VAL A 163 1.55 7.91 -8.24
CA VAL A 163 1.10 7.80 -6.85
C VAL A 163 2.08 8.45 -5.88
N HIS A 164 3.38 8.22 -6.08
CA HIS A 164 4.46 8.73 -5.24
C HIS A 164 4.58 10.26 -5.31
N GLU A 165 4.49 10.85 -6.50
CA GLU A 165 4.73 12.29 -6.71
C GLU A 165 3.42 13.12 -6.73
N ASP A 166 2.49 12.80 -7.64
CA ASP A 166 1.32 13.65 -7.92
C ASP A 166 0.16 13.44 -6.94
N ARG A 167 -0.23 12.17 -6.74
CA ARG A 167 -1.42 11.84 -5.93
C ARG A 167 -1.19 12.08 -4.45
N LEU A 168 0.04 11.90 -3.99
CA LEU A 168 0.50 12.23 -2.65
C LEU A 168 0.11 13.64 -2.24
N ALA A 169 0.53 14.63 -3.04
CA ALA A 169 0.26 16.04 -2.77
C ALA A 169 -1.25 16.32 -2.73
N HIS A 170 -2.02 15.75 -3.65
CA HIS A 170 -3.47 15.93 -3.70
C HIS A 170 -4.18 15.39 -2.45
N VAL A 171 -3.88 14.16 -2.03
CA VAL A 171 -4.47 13.54 -0.84
C VAL A 171 -4.06 14.29 0.43
N TRP A 172 -2.79 14.68 0.55
CA TRP A 172 -2.31 15.47 1.69
C TRP A 172 -3.09 16.78 1.86
N GLN A 173 -3.30 17.50 0.76
CA GLN A 173 -3.94 18.81 0.77
C GLN A 173 -5.46 18.74 0.96
N THR A 174 -6.12 17.81 0.27
CA THR A 174 -7.58 17.81 0.12
C THR A 174 -8.28 16.70 0.91
N ASN A 175 -7.57 15.60 1.18
CA ASN A 175 -8.08 14.38 1.82
C ASN A 175 -9.44 13.95 1.23
N PRO A 176 -9.47 13.55 -0.05
CA PRO A 176 -10.72 13.29 -0.77
C PRO A 176 -11.44 12.05 -0.21
N GLY A 177 -12.75 11.94 -0.46
CA GLY A 177 -13.52 10.74 -0.10
C GLY A 177 -13.83 10.56 1.39
N VAL A 178 -13.51 11.54 2.23
CA VAL A 178 -13.83 11.51 3.66
C VAL A 178 -15.33 11.49 3.92
N LEU A 179 -15.78 10.48 4.66
CA LEU A 179 -17.14 10.33 5.16
C LEU A 179 -17.24 10.77 6.62
N SER A 180 -18.32 11.46 6.95
CA SER A 180 -18.68 11.74 8.33
C SER A 180 -19.23 10.50 9.03
N TYR A 181 -19.16 10.50 10.36
CA TYR A 181 -19.80 9.52 11.23
C TYR A 181 -21.29 9.30 10.87
N GLU A 182 -22.04 10.39 10.71
CA GLU A 182 -23.47 10.34 10.39
C GLU A 182 -23.77 9.81 8.99
N GLN A 183 -22.90 10.09 8.01
CA GLN A 183 -23.00 9.52 6.67
C GLN A 183 -22.82 8.00 6.73
N CYS A 184 -21.87 7.51 7.52
CA CYS A 184 -21.61 6.07 7.67
C CYS A 184 -22.73 5.34 8.42
N LEU A 185 -23.31 5.95 9.46
CA LEU A 185 -24.46 5.37 10.17
C LEU A 185 -25.70 5.21 9.28
N ARG A 186 -25.89 6.09 8.29
CA ARG A 186 -27.00 6.05 7.33
C ARG A 186 -26.66 5.30 6.03
N SER A 187 -25.45 4.78 5.91
CA SER A 187 -24.99 4.08 4.71
C SER A 187 -25.79 2.80 4.48
N ALA A 188 -26.04 2.47 3.21
CA ALA A 188 -26.58 1.17 2.83
C ALA A 188 -25.51 0.05 2.92
N ALA A 189 -24.22 0.41 3.04
CA ALA A 189 -23.13 -0.54 3.16
C ALA A 189 -22.97 -1.02 4.62
N PRO A 190 -23.23 -2.30 4.95
CA PRO A 190 -23.22 -2.77 6.33
C PRO A 190 -21.87 -2.60 7.04
N VAL A 191 -20.77 -2.70 6.29
CA VAL A 191 -19.40 -2.51 6.79
C VAL A 191 -19.20 -1.10 7.36
N LEU A 192 -19.69 -0.07 6.67
CA LEU A 192 -19.55 1.32 7.12
C LEU A 192 -20.40 1.61 8.35
N THR A 193 -21.63 1.11 8.38
CA THR A 193 -22.51 1.25 9.54
C THR A 193 -21.98 0.50 10.76
N ALA A 194 -21.46 -0.71 10.58
CA ALA A 194 -20.87 -1.49 11.65
C ALA A 194 -19.63 -0.80 12.23
N PHE A 195 -18.73 -0.31 11.37
CA PHE A 195 -17.55 0.40 11.84
C PHE A 195 -17.89 1.70 12.57
N ALA A 196 -18.80 2.50 12.01
CA ALA A 196 -19.25 3.72 12.66
C ALA A 196 -19.82 3.46 14.06
N ARG A 197 -20.50 2.32 14.30
CA ARG A 197 -21.01 1.97 15.64
C ARG A 197 -19.91 1.64 16.66
N GLU A 198 -18.70 1.30 16.22
CA GLU A 198 -17.52 1.10 17.08
C GLU A 198 -16.77 2.42 17.37
N LEU A 199 -17.22 3.52 16.75
CA LEU A 199 -16.61 4.85 16.81
C LEU A 199 -17.57 5.88 17.44
N ASP A 200 -17.06 7.09 17.62
CA ASP A 200 -17.85 8.27 17.98
C ASP A 200 -17.76 9.36 16.89
N GLU A 201 -18.54 10.43 17.04
CA GLU A 201 -18.64 11.54 16.07
C GLU A 201 -17.33 12.33 15.84
N SER A 202 -16.32 12.13 16.70
CA SER A 202 -15.01 12.74 16.52
C SER A 202 -14.22 12.07 15.39
N PHE A 203 -14.60 10.88 14.95
CA PHE A 203 -13.95 10.20 13.83
C PHE A 203 -14.49 10.62 12.47
N GLN A 204 -13.59 10.61 11.51
CA GLN A 204 -13.87 10.63 10.08
C GLN A 204 -13.48 9.28 9.49
N ILE A 205 -14.22 8.81 8.48
CA ILE A 205 -14.10 7.46 7.94
C ILE A 205 -13.75 7.54 6.45
N ILE A 206 -12.90 6.61 5.98
CA ILE A 206 -12.45 6.46 4.60
C ILE A 206 -12.78 5.04 4.16
N ASP A 207 -13.37 4.89 2.98
CA ASP A 207 -13.69 3.59 2.38
C ASP A 207 -12.84 3.35 1.14
N LEU A 208 -11.82 2.51 1.26
CA LEU A 208 -10.92 2.11 0.18
C LEU A 208 -11.26 0.73 -0.40
N ARG A 209 -12.42 0.14 -0.08
CA ARG A 209 -12.81 -1.19 -0.60
C ARG A 209 -12.97 -1.24 -2.13
N CYS A 210 -13.13 -0.09 -2.77
CA CYS A 210 -13.19 0.08 -4.22
C CYS A 210 -12.20 1.14 -4.70
N ALA A 211 -11.06 1.26 -4.00
CA ALA A 211 -10.02 2.22 -4.31
C ALA A 211 -9.40 1.97 -5.70
N LYS A 212 -8.91 3.06 -6.29
CA LYS A 212 -8.03 3.06 -7.45
C LYS A 212 -6.63 3.52 -7.03
N PRO A 213 -5.59 3.23 -7.82
CA PRO A 213 -4.25 3.74 -7.57
C PRO A 213 -4.27 5.25 -7.30
N GLY A 214 -3.71 5.65 -6.15
CA GLY A 214 -3.68 7.04 -5.66
C GLY A 214 -4.85 7.46 -4.77
N ASP A 215 -5.92 6.67 -4.66
CA ASP A 215 -6.94 6.90 -3.62
C ASP A 215 -6.35 6.62 -2.25
N GLY A 216 -6.66 7.45 -1.26
CA GLY A 216 -6.00 7.33 0.04
C GLY A 216 -6.50 8.31 1.07
N PHE A 217 -5.74 8.44 2.15
CA PHE A 217 -6.06 9.39 3.22
C PHE A 217 -4.84 9.86 4.00
N SER A 218 -4.95 11.07 4.55
CA SER A 218 -3.95 11.72 5.38
C SER A 218 -4.06 11.29 6.84
N TRP A 219 -3.27 10.30 7.26
CA TRP A 219 -3.29 9.81 8.64
C TRP A 219 -2.67 10.78 9.66
N GLY A 220 -1.74 11.64 9.25
CA GLY A 220 -1.17 12.67 10.12
C GLY A 220 -1.90 14.02 10.03
N ARG A 221 -3.11 14.07 9.46
CA ARG A 221 -3.82 15.33 9.13
C ARG A 221 -3.93 16.31 10.29
N TYR A 222 -4.09 15.82 11.52
CA TYR A 222 -4.24 16.65 12.72
C TYR A 222 -3.01 16.59 13.64
N GLY A 223 -1.86 16.26 13.06
CA GLY A 223 -0.58 16.15 13.75
C GLY A 223 -0.29 14.75 14.29
N PRO A 224 0.83 14.57 15.00
CA PRO A 224 1.36 13.25 15.39
C PRO A 224 0.52 12.51 16.44
N LYS A 225 -0.51 13.15 17.00
CA LYS A 225 -1.46 12.55 17.94
C LYS A 225 -2.78 12.14 17.29
N THR A 226 -2.88 12.21 15.96
CA THR A 226 -4.06 11.77 15.24
C THR A 226 -4.24 10.27 15.47
N GLN A 227 -5.35 9.87 16.08
CA GLN A 227 -5.63 8.45 16.28
C GLN A 227 -6.15 7.85 14.98
N ILE A 228 -5.57 6.71 14.60
CA ILE A 228 -5.98 5.93 13.44
C ILE A 228 -6.62 4.63 13.91
N LYS A 229 -7.66 4.22 13.20
CA LYS A 229 -8.32 2.93 13.40
C LYS A 229 -8.63 2.31 12.05
N ARG A 230 -8.62 0.99 12.00
CA ARG A 230 -9.07 0.22 10.86
C ARG A 230 -10.19 -0.72 11.27
N PHE A 231 -11.15 -0.95 10.37
CA PHE A 231 -12.21 -1.91 10.61
C PHE A 231 -11.80 -3.33 10.22
N ARG A 232 -11.19 -4.05 11.17
CA ARG A 232 -10.78 -5.45 10.98
C ARG A 232 -9.90 -5.57 9.72
N THR A 233 -10.17 -6.55 8.86
CA THR A 233 -9.48 -6.74 7.57
C THR A 233 -10.08 -5.92 6.43
N HIS A 234 -11.16 -5.16 6.64
CA HIS A 234 -11.69 -4.33 5.57
C HIS A 234 -10.77 -3.14 5.31
N ALA A 235 -10.62 -2.75 4.04
CA ALA A 235 -9.96 -1.52 3.61
C ALA A 235 -10.85 -0.30 3.94
N VAL A 236 -11.19 -0.15 5.22
CA VAL A 236 -11.99 0.95 5.77
C VAL A 236 -11.28 1.47 7.00
N PHE A 237 -10.94 2.75 6.97
CA PHE A 237 -10.08 3.40 7.94
C PHE A 237 -10.83 4.56 8.60
N ALA A 238 -10.38 4.96 9.77
CA ALA A 238 -10.88 6.13 10.45
C ALA A 238 -9.75 6.89 11.12
N TYR A 239 -9.86 8.21 11.14
CA TYR A 239 -8.92 9.08 11.81
C TYR A 239 -9.66 10.12 12.66
N GLN A 240 -9.12 10.40 13.85
CA GLN A 240 -9.79 11.22 14.84
C GLN A 240 -9.52 12.72 14.64
N LYS A 241 -10.58 13.51 14.54
CA LYS A 241 -10.51 14.97 14.57
C LYS A 241 -10.11 15.46 15.97
N PRO A 242 -9.39 16.59 16.07
CA PRO A 242 -9.13 17.21 17.36
C PRO A 242 -10.45 17.64 18.02
N LYS A 243 -10.56 17.43 19.33
CA LYS A 243 -11.64 17.99 20.13
C LYS A 243 -11.65 19.52 19.97
N SER A 244 -12.81 20.10 19.66
CA SER A 244 -13.00 21.55 19.51
C SER A 244 -12.45 22.31 20.73
N ILE A 245 -11.85 23.49 20.51
CA ILE A 245 -11.33 24.36 21.58
C ILE A 245 -12.44 24.69 22.61
N LEU A 246 -13.69 24.84 22.16
CA LEU A 246 -14.85 25.05 23.03
C LEU A 246 -15.12 23.83 23.94
N SER A 247 -14.95 22.61 23.43
CA SER A 247 -15.10 21.39 24.24
C SER A 247 -13.96 21.21 25.27
N ARG A 248 -12.76 21.73 24.99
CA ARG A 248 -11.65 21.76 25.98
C ARG A 248 -11.87 22.79 27.10
N LEU A 249 -12.51 23.92 26.79
CA LEU A 249 -12.83 24.95 27.77
C LEU A 249 -14.02 24.55 28.65
N LEU A 250 -15.04 23.91 28.08
CA LEU A 250 -16.23 23.45 28.81
C LEU A 250 -16.00 22.14 29.58
N GLY A 251 -15.05 21.30 29.15
CA GLY A 251 -14.67 20.06 29.84
C GLY A 251 -13.79 20.23 31.08
N ARG A 252 -13.41 21.46 31.44
CA ARG A 252 -12.73 21.79 32.71
C ARG A 252 -13.68 22.28 33.81
N ALA A 253 -14.99 22.30 33.53
CA ALA A 253 -16.01 22.79 34.46
C ALA A 253 -16.82 21.67 35.18
N ASN A 254 -16.39 20.42 35.08
CA ASN A 254 -16.94 19.30 35.87
C ASN A 254 -15.81 18.54 36.57
#